data_AF-A0A9D1EX60-F1
#
_entry.id   AF-A0A9D1EX60-F1
#
_cell.length_a   1.000
_cell.length_b   1.000
_cell.length_c   1.000
_cell.angle_alpha   90.00
_cell.angle_beta   90.00
_cell.angle_gamma   90.00
#
_symmetry.space_group_name_H-M   'P 1'
#
loop_
_entity.id
_entity.type
_entity.pdbx_description
1 polymer ?
#
loop_
_entity_poly.entity_id
_entity_poly.type
_entity_poly.pdbx_seq_one_letter_code
_entity_poly.pdbx_strand_id
1 'polypeptide(L)'
;MQINNNINSNKYLNHSTPFQGLTSVMARRISTNPDYLENLSNVYRNANGSVGNLPKDLFAFFRTTEKTENALKIAQVKDALNDANAVLAGIEDLKIQIGRQMKPNNLINNFLPKIAKLNIQPERIPRIITEMTKRFTPDKEVLNSFAQKAGSLLEERFRKIGILSDTDSVKLTYLEQGKYKNTFKMRLVDKDDKDIIHPKVLLSFKSSKSAMEQINVLLALMKSYFQNIKPKDYLPLITNVLDHASVKVVPPKEKDLYKKSLLEIYSKMKMKNEEDKFMELIKKTMFEEIKYNGVGPESNITQFIKRSAGHPMAASDYIDIFYLNTLHNVGLSEYSDKALPPVSKRINLHKYGLFHDDLITNKNNEVEGRVIDYGGIKPLTGMHELSDNRIARRYYHKISQIYYKDEKTTQKERVKYWNNLYNAAMSASIPNHKDILLALEKGKNLIKPEYWHLLSDIKAAF
;
A
#
# COMPACT_ATOMS: atom_id res chain seq x y z
N MET A 1 3.23 -14.67 63.32
CA MET A 1 3.59 -15.61 62.23
C MET A 1 3.93 -14.80 60.99
N GLN A 2 5.20 -14.82 60.58
CA GLN A 2 5.64 -14.27 59.30
C GLN A 2 5.14 -15.19 58.18
N ILE A 3 4.43 -14.65 57.20
CA ILE A 3 4.06 -15.37 55.98
C ILE A 3 5.02 -14.92 54.88
N ASN A 4 5.84 -15.86 54.43
CA ASN A 4 6.82 -15.71 53.37
C ASN A 4 6.19 -15.20 52.06
N ASN A 5 6.54 -13.97 51.67
CA ASN A 5 6.41 -13.51 50.29
C ASN A 5 7.57 -14.05 49.47
N ASN A 6 7.37 -15.20 48.84
CA ASN A 6 8.24 -15.68 47.77
C ASN A 6 7.38 -16.23 46.62
N ILE A 7 6.64 -15.33 45.97
CA ILE A 7 6.05 -15.61 44.66
C ILE A 7 7.20 -15.52 43.66
N ASN A 8 7.72 -16.70 43.34
CA ASN A 8 8.76 -16.95 42.36
C ASN A 8 8.31 -16.43 40.97
N SER A 9 8.63 -15.19 40.65
CA SER A 9 8.31 -14.49 39.40
C SER A 9 9.05 -15.03 38.16
N ASN A 10 9.84 -16.09 38.31
CA ASN A 10 10.66 -16.67 37.24
C ASN A 10 9.98 -17.81 36.44
N LYS A 11 8.73 -18.18 36.73
CA LYS A 11 8.03 -19.25 35.97
C LYS A 11 7.19 -18.79 34.78
N TYR A 12 7.07 -17.48 34.52
CA TYR A 12 6.35 -16.94 33.34
C TYR A 12 7.25 -16.25 32.30
N LEU A 13 8.58 -16.31 32.46
CA LEU A 13 9.54 -15.67 31.54
C LEU A 13 10.13 -16.60 30.46
N ASN A 14 9.80 -17.90 30.47
CA ASN A 14 10.35 -18.88 29.53
C ASN A 14 9.32 -19.49 28.56
N HIS A 15 8.41 -18.65 28.05
CA HIS A 15 7.88 -18.89 26.71
C HIS A 15 8.52 -17.87 25.78
N SER A 16 9.71 -18.21 25.29
CA SER A 16 10.26 -17.60 24.09
C SER A 16 9.19 -17.71 23.00
N THR A 17 8.55 -16.59 22.65
CA THR A 17 7.72 -16.53 21.46
C THR A 17 8.57 -17.05 20.29
N PRO A 18 8.07 -17.98 19.45
CA PRO A 18 8.85 -18.62 18.37
C PRO A 18 9.34 -17.62 17.31
N PHE A 19 9.04 -16.33 17.47
CA PHE A 19 9.30 -15.23 16.55
C PHE A 19 10.50 -14.35 16.92
N GLN A 20 11.20 -14.57 18.05
CA GLN A 20 12.40 -13.78 18.40
C GLN A 20 13.53 -13.94 17.37
N GLY A 21 13.63 -15.11 16.73
CA GLY A 21 14.52 -15.33 15.60
C GLY A 21 14.05 -14.65 14.30
N LEU A 22 12.74 -14.43 14.14
CA LEU A 22 12.17 -13.87 12.92
C LEU A 22 12.54 -12.39 12.74
N THR A 23 12.64 -11.61 13.82
CA THR A 23 12.92 -10.16 13.75
C THR A 23 14.38 -9.85 13.41
N SER A 24 15.34 -10.64 13.93
CA SER A 24 16.76 -10.53 13.59
C SER A 24 17.08 -11.12 12.21
N VAL A 25 16.33 -12.15 11.79
CA VAL A 25 16.39 -12.73 10.45
C VAL A 25 15.74 -11.80 9.41
N MET A 26 14.61 -11.16 9.71
CA MET A 26 13.93 -10.20 8.82
C MET A 26 14.78 -8.97 8.51
N ALA A 27 15.44 -8.40 9.53
CA ALA A 27 16.33 -7.24 9.35
C ALA A 27 17.62 -7.56 8.56
N ARG A 28 18.03 -8.84 8.52
CA ARG A 28 19.24 -9.32 7.84
C ARG A 28 18.97 -9.97 6.48
N ARG A 29 17.71 -10.34 6.16
CA ARG A 29 17.36 -11.10 4.94
C ARG A 29 16.53 -10.34 3.91
N ILE A 30 15.83 -9.27 4.29
CA ILE A 30 15.18 -8.35 3.32
C ILE A 30 16.24 -7.59 2.51
N SER A 31 17.45 -7.43 3.04
CA SER A 31 18.58 -6.80 2.35
C SER A 31 19.23 -7.66 1.28
N THR A 32 19.19 -9.00 1.44
CA THR A 32 20.05 -9.93 0.69
C THR A 32 19.33 -10.90 -0.27
N ASN A 33 17.99 -10.97 -0.29
CA ASN A 33 17.30 -11.97 -1.13
C ASN A 33 15.87 -11.56 -1.57
N PRO A 34 15.64 -11.24 -2.86
CA PRO A 34 14.31 -10.96 -3.42
C PRO A 34 13.31 -12.13 -3.30
N ASP A 35 13.79 -13.38 -3.32
CA ASP A 35 12.97 -14.60 -3.22
C ASP A 35 12.35 -14.79 -1.81
N TYR A 36 12.72 -13.93 -0.85
CA TYR A 36 12.22 -13.99 0.51
C TYR A 36 10.87 -13.28 0.71
N LEU A 37 10.49 -12.32 -0.16
CA LEU A 37 9.12 -11.79 -0.20
C LEU A 37 8.11 -12.91 -0.54
N GLU A 38 8.53 -13.81 -1.42
CA GLU A 38 7.80 -15.03 -1.80
C GLU A 38 7.75 -16.08 -0.66
N ASN A 39 8.81 -16.19 0.14
CA ASN A 39 8.78 -17.02 1.36
C ASN A 39 7.98 -16.39 2.51
N LEU A 40 7.90 -15.06 2.59
CA LEU A 40 7.05 -14.33 3.54
C LEU A 40 5.56 -14.50 3.23
N SER A 41 5.16 -14.61 1.96
CA SER A 41 3.80 -15.05 1.62
C SER A 41 3.50 -16.48 2.09
N ASN A 42 4.51 -17.35 2.21
CA ASN A 42 4.33 -18.75 2.61
C ASN A 42 4.16 -18.95 4.13
N VAL A 43 4.68 -18.06 4.98
CA VAL A 43 4.58 -18.15 6.45
C VAL A 43 3.12 -18.05 6.97
N TYR A 44 2.21 -17.40 6.23
CA TYR A 44 0.82 -17.14 6.67
C TYR A 44 -0.14 -18.31 6.48
N ARG A 45 0.28 -19.37 5.76
CA ARG A 45 -0.53 -20.58 5.63
C ARG A 45 -0.74 -21.30 6.97
N ASN A 46 0.11 -21.07 7.98
CA ASN A 46 0.08 -21.78 9.25
C ASN A 46 -0.75 -21.11 10.36
N ALA A 47 -1.31 -19.92 10.15
CA ALA A 47 -2.10 -19.17 11.15
C ALA A 47 -3.62 -19.16 10.88
N ASN A 48 -4.15 -20.14 10.12
CA ASN A 48 -5.54 -20.14 9.63
C ASN A 48 -5.96 -18.81 8.98
N GLY A 49 -5.01 -18.12 8.32
CA GLY A 49 -5.29 -16.90 7.56
C GLY A 49 -5.55 -15.62 8.35
N SER A 50 -5.44 -15.59 9.69
CA SER A 50 -5.70 -14.38 10.48
C SER A 50 -4.41 -13.78 11.07
N VAL A 51 -4.29 -12.45 10.99
CA VAL A 51 -3.12 -11.68 11.43
C VAL A 51 -3.59 -10.50 12.30
N GLY A 52 -2.99 -10.35 13.48
CA GLY A 52 -3.37 -9.32 14.45
C GLY A 52 -4.55 -9.72 15.34
N ASN A 53 -5.14 -8.73 16.01
CA ASN A 53 -6.24 -8.90 16.97
C ASN A 53 -7.37 -7.93 16.63
N LEU A 54 -8.62 -8.22 17.04
CA LEU A 54 -9.68 -7.22 16.91
C LEU A 54 -9.39 -6.00 17.82
N PRO A 55 -9.98 -4.84 17.51
CA PRO A 55 -9.95 -3.67 18.37
C PRO A 55 -10.36 -3.97 19.83
N LYS A 56 -9.66 -3.37 20.80
CA LYS A 56 -9.92 -3.58 22.24
C LYS A 56 -11.28 -3.05 22.70
N ASP A 57 -11.72 -1.97 22.10
CA ASP A 57 -13.02 -1.36 22.31
C ASP A 57 -14.16 -2.30 21.90
N LEU A 58 -14.06 -3.01 20.76
CA LEU A 58 -15.02 -4.05 20.39
C LEU A 58 -15.06 -5.20 21.40
N PHE A 59 -13.90 -5.67 21.86
CA PHE A 59 -13.85 -6.74 22.87
C PHE A 59 -14.52 -6.34 24.19
N ALA A 60 -14.54 -5.06 24.55
CA ALA A 60 -15.06 -4.60 25.83
C ALA A 60 -16.57 -4.86 26.00
N PHE A 61 -17.34 -4.95 24.91
CA PHE A 61 -18.79 -5.15 24.94
C PHE A 61 -19.21 -6.56 25.33
N PHE A 62 -18.41 -7.56 24.99
CA PHE A 62 -18.80 -8.96 25.12
C PHE A 62 -17.85 -9.80 25.98
N ARG A 63 -16.84 -9.15 26.58
CA ARG A 63 -15.84 -9.81 27.40
C ARG A 63 -16.45 -10.37 28.68
N THR A 64 -16.25 -11.66 28.93
CA THR A 64 -16.63 -12.33 30.18
C THR A 64 -15.40 -12.84 30.93
N THR A 65 -15.59 -13.43 32.11
CA THR A 65 -14.53 -14.12 32.86
C THR A 65 -14.13 -15.44 32.22
N GLU A 66 -14.98 -16.02 31.37
CA GLU A 66 -14.74 -17.32 30.74
C GLU A 66 -13.94 -17.20 29.44
N LYS A 67 -12.77 -17.83 29.39
CA LYS A 67 -11.87 -17.76 28.22
C LYS A 67 -12.46 -18.40 26.97
N THR A 68 -13.21 -19.49 27.12
CA THR A 68 -13.86 -20.24 26.04
C THR A 68 -14.97 -19.44 25.39
N GLU A 69 -15.84 -18.83 26.19
CA GLU A 69 -16.92 -17.95 25.71
C GLU A 69 -16.34 -16.73 24.97
N ASN A 70 -15.32 -16.09 25.54
CA ASN A 70 -14.61 -15.01 24.87
C ASN A 70 -14.08 -15.46 23.51
N ALA A 71 -13.36 -16.60 23.43
CA ALA A 71 -12.82 -17.10 22.17
C ALA A 71 -13.91 -17.36 21.12
N LEU A 72 -15.07 -17.89 21.53
CA LEU A 72 -16.22 -18.11 20.66
C LEU A 72 -16.76 -16.79 20.09
N LYS A 73 -17.00 -15.79 20.94
CA LYS A 73 -17.50 -14.47 20.49
C LYS A 73 -16.51 -13.78 19.56
N ILE A 74 -15.20 -13.88 19.85
CA ILE A 74 -14.16 -13.37 18.95
C ILE A 74 -14.22 -14.03 17.57
N ALA A 75 -14.42 -15.35 17.51
CA ALA A 75 -14.61 -16.05 16.24
C ALA A 75 -15.86 -15.57 15.51
N GLN A 76 -16.99 -15.42 16.21
CA GLN A 76 -18.24 -14.93 15.63
C GLN A 76 -18.11 -13.51 15.06
N VAL A 77 -17.34 -12.62 15.69
CA VAL A 77 -17.06 -11.28 15.14
C VAL A 77 -16.24 -11.36 13.86
N LYS A 78 -15.22 -12.23 13.82
CA LYS A 78 -14.44 -12.45 12.60
C LYS A 78 -15.32 -13.01 11.47
N ASP A 79 -16.21 -13.94 11.79
CA ASP A 79 -17.16 -14.49 10.81
C ASP A 79 -18.11 -13.41 10.29
N ALA A 80 -18.63 -12.54 11.16
CA ALA A 80 -19.45 -11.41 10.74
C ALA A 80 -18.70 -10.47 9.79
N LEU A 81 -17.43 -10.17 10.05
CA LEU A 81 -16.57 -9.38 9.16
C LEU A 81 -16.33 -10.08 7.82
N ASN A 82 -16.13 -11.40 7.83
CA ASN A 82 -15.93 -12.20 6.62
C ASN A 82 -17.21 -12.21 5.75
N ASP A 83 -18.37 -12.42 6.37
CA ASP A 83 -19.68 -12.44 5.70
C ASP A 83 -20.00 -11.06 5.08
N ALA A 84 -19.75 -9.98 5.82
CA ALA A 84 -19.88 -8.62 5.31
C ALA A 84 -18.92 -8.38 4.12
N ASN A 85 -17.68 -8.87 4.20
CA ASN A 85 -16.73 -8.74 3.10
C ASN A 85 -17.15 -9.54 1.87
N ALA A 86 -17.81 -10.69 2.03
CA ALA A 86 -18.34 -11.45 0.88
C ALA A 86 -19.37 -10.64 0.09
N VAL A 87 -20.21 -9.86 0.78
CA VAL A 87 -21.13 -8.90 0.13
C VAL A 87 -20.34 -7.83 -0.62
N LEU A 88 -19.37 -7.19 0.04
CA LEU A 88 -18.56 -6.10 -0.54
C LEU A 88 -17.69 -6.56 -1.71
N ALA A 89 -17.18 -7.80 -1.67
CA ALA A 89 -16.39 -8.39 -2.74
C ALA A 89 -17.19 -8.52 -4.05
N GLY A 90 -18.52 -8.58 -3.98
CA GLY A 90 -19.42 -8.54 -5.14
C GLY A 90 -19.28 -7.26 -5.99
N ILE A 91 -18.69 -6.19 -5.47
CA ILE A 91 -18.32 -5.00 -6.25
C ILE A 91 -17.33 -5.37 -7.36
N GLU A 92 -16.35 -6.25 -7.10
CA GLU A 92 -15.36 -6.61 -8.11
C GLU A 92 -15.97 -7.49 -9.21
N ASP A 93 -16.95 -8.34 -8.89
CA ASP A 93 -17.71 -9.12 -9.87
C ASP A 93 -18.56 -8.21 -10.76
N LEU A 94 -19.23 -7.21 -10.16
CA LEU A 94 -19.98 -6.22 -10.92
C LEU A 94 -19.07 -5.41 -11.86
N LYS A 95 -17.86 -5.04 -11.42
CA LYS A 95 -16.87 -4.37 -12.28
C LYS A 95 -16.48 -5.23 -13.48
N ILE A 96 -16.28 -6.53 -13.29
CA ILE A 96 -16.00 -7.47 -14.39
C ILE A 96 -17.17 -7.48 -15.38
N GLN A 97 -18.42 -7.50 -14.90
CA GLN A 97 -19.61 -7.43 -15.74
C GLN A 97 -19.69 -6.10 -16.53
N ILE A 98 -19.50 -4.96 -15.86
CA ILE A 98 -19.48 -3.64 -16.50
C ILE A 98 -18.41 -3.58 -17.58
N GLY A 99 -17.20 -4.06 -17.29
CA GLY A 99 -16.10 -4.10 -18.26
C GLY A 99 -16.45 -4.95 -19.49
N ARG A 100 -17.08 -6.11 -19.31
CA ARG A 100 -17.50 -6.99 -20.42
C ARG A 100 -18.56 -6.36 -21.32
N GLN A 101 -19.41 -5.49 -20.77
CA GLN A 101 -20.47 -4.80 -21.50
C GLN A 101 -20.02 -3.45 -22.10
N MET A 102 -18.81 -2.99 -21.75
CA MET A 102 -18.30 -1.69 -22.18
C MET A 102 -17.96 -1.67 -23.67
N LYS A 103 -18.36 -0.60 -24.37
CA LYS A 103 -17.96 -0.39 -25.77
C LYS A 103 -16.45 -0.06 -25.84
N PRO A 104 -15.64 -0.82 -26.59
CA PRO A 104 -14.18 -0.61 -26.64
C PRO A 104 -13.79 0.83 -27.01
N ASN A 105 -14.45 1.42 -28.01
CA ASN A 105 -14.13 2.77 -28.50
C ASN A 105 -14.26 3.84 -27.40
N ASN A 106 -15.25 3.73 -26.52
CA ASN A 106 -15.49 4.70 -25.44
C ASN A 106 -14.35 4.69 -24.41
N LEU A 107 -13.76 3.52 -24.15
CA LEU A 107 -12.65 3.39 -23.22
C LEU A 107 -11.32 3.71 -23.89
N ILE A 108 -11.01 3.01 -24.98
CA ILE A 108 -9.67 3.03 -25.56
C ILE A 108 -9.31 4.41 -26.12
N ASN A 109 -10.23 5.10 -26.81
CA ASN A 109 -9.97 6.43 -27.36
C ASN A 109 -9.53 7.44 -26.30
N ASN A 110 -10.20 7.42 -25.15
CA ASN A 110 -9.91 8.31 -24.02
C ASN A 110 -8.56 8.03 -23.35
N PHE A 111 -7.98 6.87 -23.61
CA PHE A 111 -6.73 6.43 -23.02
C PHE A 111 -5.58 6.29 -24.03
N LEU A 112 -5.78 6.58 -25.32
CA LEU A 112 -4.71 6.49 -26.33
C LEU A 112 -3.42 7.21 -25.91
N PRO A 113 -3.41 8.46 -25.39
CA PRO A 113 -2.17 9.10 -24.94
C PRO A 113 -1.45 8.33 -23.82
N LYS A 114 -2.19 7.62 -22.97
CA LYS A 114 -1.63 6.79 -21.90
C LYS A 114 -1.22 5.42 -22.42
N ILE A 115 -1.94 4.84 -23.38
CA ILE A 115 -1.57 3.59 -24.04
C ILE A 115 -0.24 3.73 -24.79
N ALA A 116 0.03 4.89 -25.39
CA ALA A 116 1.35 5.19 -25.99
C ALA A 116 2.49 5.00 -24.98
N LYS A 117 2.26 5.30 -23.70
CA LYS A 117 3.28 5.16 -22.65
C LYS A 117 3.61 3.70 -22.34
N LEU A 118 2.84 2.72 -22.81
CA LEU A 118 3.18 1.31 -22.61
C LEU A 118 4.49 0.94 -23.33
N ASN A 119 4.80 1.55 -24.48
CA ASN A 119 6.12 1.39 -25.12
C ASN A 119 7.15 2.43 -24.64
N ILE A 120 6.72 3.67 -24.39
CA ILE A 120 7.65 4.78 -24.05
C ILE A 120 8.19 4.64 -22.62
N GLN A 121 7.34 4.20 -21.69
CA GLN A 121 7.58 4.10 -20.26
C GLN A 121 6.97 2.79 -19.71
N PRO A 122 7.54 1.62 -20.04
CA PRO A 122 6.98 0.32 -19.63
C PRO A 122 6.81 0.17 -18.11
N GLU A 123 7.62 0.86 -17.31
CA GLU A 123 7.49 0.91 -15.86
C GLU A 123 6.15 1.51 -15.39
N ARG A 124 5.44 2.24 -16.25
CA ARG A 124 4.11 2.80 -15.97
C ARG A 124 2.94 1.89 -16.32
N ILE A 125 3.18 0.69 -16.88
CA ILE A 125 2.14 -0.29 -17.22
C ILE A 125 1.17 -0.49 -16.03
N PRO A 126 1.64 -0.78 -14.79
CA PRO A 126 0.76 -0.92 -13.63
C PRO A 126 -0.22 0.22 -13.41
N ARG A 127 0.28 1.45 -13.53
CA ARG A 127 -0.49 2.66 -13.29
C ARG A 127 -1.53 2.85 -14.40
N ILE A 128 -1.12 2.71 -15.66
CA ILE A 128 -2.01 2.91 -16.82
C ILE A 128 -3.16 1.89 -16.78
N ILE A 129 -2.84 0.61 -16.58
CA ILE A 129 -3.83 -0.46 -16.51
C ILE A 129 -4.78 -0.25 -15.34
N THR A 130 -4.28 0.15 -14.16
CA THR A 130 -5.13 0.47 -13.00
C THR A 130 -6.06 1.65 -13.27
N GLU A 131 -5.58 2.70 -13.92
CA GLU A 131 -6.41 3.86 -14.27
C GLU A 131 -7.49 3.50 -15.30
N MET A 132 -7.21 2.57 -16.21
CA MET A 132 -8.20 2.05 -17.16
C MET A 132 -9.24 1.15 -16.47
N THR A 133 -8.82 0.20 -15.63
CA THR A 133 -9.78 -0.67 -14.92
C THR A 133 -10.61 0.07 -13.87
N LYS A 134 -10.14 1.22 -13.36
CA LYS A 134 -10.97 2.14 -12.56
C LYS A 134 -12.21 2.63 -13.32
N ARG A 135 -12.25 2.60 -14.65
CA ARG A 135 -13.45 2.93 -15.43
C ARG A 135 -14.56 1.88 -15.36
N PHE A 136 -14.26 0.69 -14.85
CA PHE A 136 -15.26 -0.35 -14.61
C PHE A 136 -16.01 -0.14 -13.30
N THR A 137 -15.55 0.79 -12.46
CA THR A 137 -16.14 1.07 -11.14
C THR A 137 -17.59 1.54 -11.29
N PRO A 138 -18.56 0.92 -10.61
CA PRO A 138 -19.94 1.35 -10.65
C PRO A 138 -20.12 2.70 -9.96
N ASP A 139 -21.26 3.35 -10.21
CA ASP A 139 -21.57 4.64 -9.63
C ASP A 139 -21.74 4.57 -8.10
N LYS A 140 -21.61 5.73 -7.46
CA LYS A 140 -21.58 5.86 -6.00
C LYS A 140 -22.84 5.30 -5.32
N GLU A 141 -24.01 5.44 -5.94
CA GLU A 141 -25.27 4.89 -5.43
C GLU A 141 -25.24 3.37 -5.36
N VAL A 142 -24.71 2.71 -6.40
CA VAL A 142 -24.55 1.26 -6.42
C VAL A 142 -23.56 0.81 -5.35
N LEU A 143 -22.41 1.49 -5.22
CA LEU A 143 -21.43 1.23 -4.16
C LEU A 143 -22.04 1.38 -2.76
N ASN A 144 -22.87 2.41 -2.56
CA ASN A 144 -23.60 2.61 -1.30
C ASN A 144 -24.59 1.48 -1.03
N SER A 145 -25.26 0.90 -2.04
CA SER A 145 -26.15 -0.23 -1.84
C SER A 145 -25.43 -1.48 -1.32
N PHE A 146 -24.19 -1.73 -1.78
CA PHE A 146 -23.33 -2.80 -1.22
C PHE A 146 -22.94 -2.49 0.23
N ALA A 147 -22.57 -1.25 0.51
CA ALA A 147 -22.21 -0.83 1.86
C ALA A 147 -23.40 -0.97 2.83
N GLN A 148 -24.61 -0.57 2.42
CA GLN A 148 -25.84 -0.73 3.22
C GLN A 148 -26.13 -2.21 3.51
N LYS A 149 -26.11 -3.09 2.50
CA LYS A 149 -26.33 -4.53 2.68
C LYS A 149 -25.31 -5.16 3.65
N ALA A 150 -24.03 -4.82 3.49
CA ALA A 150 -22.99 -5.30 4.38
C ALA A 150 -23.14 -4.72 5.80
N GLY A 151 -23.54 -3.46 5.93
CA GLY A 151 -23.85 -2.81 7.21
C GLY A 151 -25.00 -3.50 7.95
N SER A 152 -26.12 -3.78 7.28
CA SER A 152 -27.26 -4.49 7.86
C SER A 152 -26.88 -5.91 8.32
N LEU A 153 -26.05 -6.62 7.56
CA LEU A 153 -25.53 -7.93 7.96
C LEU A 153 -24.69 -7.81 9.24
N LEU A 154 -23.75 -6.85 9.28
CA LEU A 154 -22.93 -6.61 10.47
C LEU A 154 -23.79 -6.26 11.68
N GLU A 155 -24.81 -5.43 11.50
CA GLU A 155 -25.73 -5.04 12.58
C GLU A 155 -26.43 -6.25 13.19
N GLU A 156 -27.05 -7.10 12.36
CA GLU A 156 -27.72 -8.31 12.82
C GLU A 156 -26.76 -9.22 13.60
N ARG A 157 -25.55 -9.43 13.06
CA ARG A 157 -24.55 -10.30 13.67
C ARG A 157 -24.00 -9.72 14.96
N PHE A 158 -23.69 -8.43 14.98
CA PHE A 158 -23.16 -7.75 16.17
C PHE A 158 -24.19 -7.67 17.30
N ARG A 159 -25.48 -7.52 16.99
CA ARG A 159 -26.56 -7.62 17.98
C ARG A 159 -26.62 -9.03 18.59
N LYS A 160 -26.57 -10.08 17.77
CA LYS A 160 -26.54 -11.48 18.23
C LYS A 160 -25.34 -11.81 19.12
N ILE A 161 -24.18 -11.18 18.87
CA ILE A 161 -22.95 -11.39 19.65
C ILE A 161 -22.97 -10.60 20.97
N GLY A 162 -23.81 -9.56 21.07
CA GLY A 162 -23.87 -8.64 22.22
C GLY A 162 -22.92 -7.45 22.12
N ILE A 163 -22.52 -7.04 20.90
CA ILE A 163 -21.78 -5.79 20.67
C ILE A 163 -22.74 -4.59 20.62
N LEU A 164 -23.95 -4.81 20.09
CA LEU A 164 -24.96 -3.78 19.88
C LEU A 164 -26.21 -4.08 20.71
N SER A 165 -26.84 -3.03 21.24
CA SER A 165 -28.20 -3.11 21.77
C SER A 165 -29.25 -3.13 20.64
N ASP A 166 -30.52 -3.31 21.01
CA ASP A 166 -31.63 -3.36 20.04
C ASP A 166 -31.83 -2.03 19.29
N THR A 167 -31.46 -0.91 19.91
CA THR A 167 -31.61 0.43 19.31
C THR A 167 -30.36 0.93 18.60
N ASP A 168 -29.24 0.21 18.72
CA ASP A 168 -27.98 0.58 18.08
C ASP A 168 -27.95 0.08 16.63
N SER A 169 -27.15 0.74 15.79
CA SER A 169 -27.04 0.43 14.37
C SER A 169 -25.60 0.46 13.84
N VAL A 170 -25.39 -0.19 12.69
CA VAL A 170 -24.12 -0.16 11.96
C VAL A 170 -24.26 0.70 10.72
N LYS A 171 -23.46 1.77 10.64
CA LYS A 171 -23.35 2.60 9.43
C LYS A 171 -22.05 2.30 8.71
N LEU A 172 -22.16 1.71 7.53
CA LEU A 172 -21.05 1.47 6.63
C LEU A 172 -21.11 2.47 5.46
N THR A 173 -20.06 3.26 5.27
CA THR A 173 -19.97 4.28 4.21
C THR A 173 -18.77 4.01 3.32
N TYR A 174 -18.98 3.93 2.01
CA TYR A 174 -17.88 3.81 1.05
C TYR A 174 -17.01 5.07 1.08
N LEU A 175 -15.70 4.90 1.30
CA LEU A 175 -14.72 5.98 1.30
C LEU A 175 -14.07 6.11 -0.07
N GLU A 176 -13.27 5.11 -0.45
CA GLU A 176 -12.53 5.14 -1.70
C GLU A 176 -12.17 3.72 -2.18
N GLN A 177 -11.98 3.62 -3.50
CA GLN A 177 -11.34 2.48 -4.16
C GLN A 177 -9.84 2.72 -4.32
N GLY A 178 -9.07 1.97 -3.53
CA GLY A 178 -7.65 1.77 -3.73
C GLY A 178 -7.37 0.83 -4.91
N LYS A 179 -6.09 0.66 -5.22
CA LYS A 179 -5.64 -0.26 -6.27
C LYS A 179 -5.97 -1.72 -5.92
N TYR A 180 -5.75 -2.12 -4.66
CA TYR A 180 -5.90 -3.51 -4.21
C TYR A 180 -6.95 -3.74 -3.13
N LYS A 181 -7.61 -2.68 -2.67
CA LYS A 181 -8.68 -2.77 -1.67
C LYS A 181 -9.69 -1.65 -1.83
N ASN A 182 -10.92 -1.91 -1.46
CA ASN A 182 -11.96 -0.92 -1.24
C ASN A 182 -12.03 -0.63 0.26
N THR A 183 -12.29 0.62 0.61
CA THR A 183 -12.29 1.06 2.01
C THR A 183 -13.66 1.59 2.40
N PHE A 184 -14.12 1.18 3.57
CA PHE A 184 -15.44 1.55 4.09
C PHE A 184 -15.33 2.03 5.54
N LYS A 185 -15.81 3.22 5.83
CA LYS A 185 -15.93 3.71 7.21
C LYS A 185 -17.04 2.95 7.90
N MET A 186 -16.71 2.28 8.98
CA MET A 186 -17.64 1.57 9.86
C MET A 186 -17.84 2.39 11.13
N ARG A 187 -19.07 2.87 11.34
CA ARG A 187 -19.50 3.51 12.58
C ARG A 187 -20.49 2.57 13.28
N LEU A 188 -20.31 2.38 14.57
CA LEU A 188 -21.33 1.79 15.45
C LEU A 188 -21.98 2.96 16.17
N VAL A 189 -23.28 3.16 15.97
CA VAL A 189 -23.97 4.35 16.49
C VAL A 189 -25.15 3.97 17.37
N ASP A 190 -25.38 4.77 18.41
CA ASP A 190 -26.53 4.64 19.29
C ASP A 190 -27.81 5.23 18.65
N LYS A 191 -28.91 5.19 19.41
CA LYS A 191 -30.20 5.77 19.01
C LYS A 191 -30.17 7.27 18.68
N ASP A 192 -29.17 8.00 19.18
CA ASP A 192 -28.98 9.44 19.00
C ASP A 192 -27.94 9.74 17.88
N ASP A 193 -27.55 8.73 17.10
CA ASP A 193 -26.51 8.77 16.05
C ASP A 193 -25.10 9.13 16.56
N LYS A 194 -24.82 8.89 17.85
CA LYS A 194 -23.48 9.08 18.43
C LYS A 194 -22.65 7.81 18.30
N ASP A 195 -21.38 7.99 17.96
CA ASP A 195 -20.43 6.89 17.86
C ASP A 195 -20.22 6.21 19.22
N ILE A 196 -20.57 4.92 19.30
CA ILE A 196 -20.42 4.07 20.50
C ILE A 196 -18.93 3.78 20.76
N ILE A 197 -18.18 3.60 19.67
CA ILE A 197 -16.72 3.48 19.66
C ILE A 197 -16.15 4.37 18.57
N HIS A 198 -14.86 4.69 18.69
CA HIS A 198 -14.16 5.40 17.63
C HIS A 198 -14.32 4.66 16.29
N PRO A 199 -14.66 5.36 15.19
CA PRO A 199 -14.91 4.72 13.90
C PRO A 199 -13.73 3.87 13.42
N LYS A 200 -14.05 2.80 12.70
CA LYS A 200 -13.07 1.89 12.09
C LYS A 200 -13.17 1.94 10.58
N VAL A 201 -12.18 1.38 9.89
CA VAL A 201 -12.21 1.18 8.44
C VAL A 201 -12.20 -0.31 8.16
N LEU A 202 -13.26 -0.77 7.51
CA LEU A 202 -13.32 -2.10 6.93
C LEU A 202 -12.57 -2.07 5.59
N LEU A 203 -11.52 -2.89 5.50
CA LEU A 203 -10.64 -3.03 4.34
C LEU A 203 -11.09 -4.26 3.56
N SER A 204 -11.72 -4.05 2.40
CA SER A 204 -12.15 -5.13 1.51
C SER A 204 -11.12 -5.33 0.41
N PHE A 205 -10.25 -6.33 0.56
CA PHE A 205 -9.16 -6.59 -0.38
C PHE A 205 -9.67 -7.32 -1.63
N LYS A 206 -9.11 -6.95 -2.77
CA LYS A 206 -9.41 -7.59 -4.05
C LYS A 206 -8.65 -8.90 -4.12
N SER A 207 -9.35 -9.99 -4.45
CA SER A 207 -8.70 -11.26 -4.71
C SER A 207 -7.82 -11.18 -5.95
N SER A 208 -6.71 -11.92 -5.99
CA SER A 208 -5.86 -11.99 -7.20
C SER A 208 -6.64 -12.48 -8.41
N LYS A 209 -7.62 -13.37 -8.20
CA LYS A 209 -8.50 -13.87 -9.26
C LYS A 209 -9.34 -12.75 -9.89
N SER A 210 -10.07 -11.99 -9.08
CA SER A 210 -10.92 -10.90 -9.59
C SER A 210 -10.10 -9.75 -10.16
N ALA A 211 -8.92 -9.46 -9.60
CA ALA A 211 -8.00 -8.47 -10.15
C ALA A 211 -7.48 -8.89 -11.55
N MET A 212 -7.03 -10.13 -11.71
CA MET A 212 -6.59 -10.66 -13.01
C MET A 212 -7.72 -10.72 -14.03
N GLU A 213 -8.93 -11.05 -13.60
CA GLU A 213 -10.08 -11.10 -14.51
C GLU A 213 -10.45 -9.71 -15.05
N GLN A 214 -10.37 -8.65 -14.22
CA GLN A 214 -10.54 -7.28 -14.71
C GLN A 214 -9.48 -6.89 -15.76
N ILE A 215 -8.24 -7.34 -15.57
CA ILE A 215 -7.16 -7.13 -16.55
C ILE A 215 -7.48 -7.88 -17.85
N ASN A 216 -7.89 -9.15 -17.77
CA ASN A 216 -8.26 -9.94 -18.95
C ASN A 216 -9.40 -9.29 -19.74
N VAL A 217 -10.42 -8.78 -19.06
CA VAL A 217 -11.53 -8.04 -19.69
C VAL A 217 -11.01 -6.79 -20.39
N LEU A 218 -10.13 -6.00 -19.75
CA LEU A 218 -9.53 -4.83 -20.38
C LEU A 218 -8.73 -5.19 -21.63
N LEU A 219 -7.91 -6.24 -21.56
CA LEU A 219 -7.12 -6.69 -22.71
C LEU A 219 -8.02 -7.19 -23.85
N ALA A 220 -9.14 -7.85 -23.54
CA ALA A 220 -10.13 -8.23 -24.55
C ALA A 220 -10.76 -6.99 -25.23
N LEU A 221 -11.05 -5.92 -24.48
CA LEU A 221 -11.50 -4.65 -25.05
C LEU A 221 -10.43 -4.01 -25.95
N MET A 222 -9.18 -3.97 -25.50
CA MET A 222 -8.06 -3.46 -26.31
C MET A 222 -7.90 -4.25 -27.61
N LYS A 223 -7.90 -5.59 -27.52
CA LYS A 223 -7.85 -6.48 -28.68
C LYS A 223 -8.98 -6.17 -29.65
N SER A 224 -10.22 -6.16 -29.17
CA SER A 224 -11.40 -5.88 -29.98
C SER A 224 -11.30 -4.52 -30.66
N TYR A 225 -10.85 -3.49 -29.95
CA TYR A 225 -10.66 -2.15 -30.50
C TYR A 225 -9.66 -2.13 -31.66
N PHE A 226 -8.42 -2.59 -31.42
CA PHE A 226 -7.35 -2.50 -32.40
C PHE A 226 -7.56 -3.44 -33.59
N GLN A 227 -8.20 -4.60 -33.38
CA GLN A 227 -8.55 -5.51 -34.47
C GLN A 227 -9.63 -4.93 -35.40
N ASN A 228 -10.60 -4.19 -34.87
CA ASN A 228 -11.74 -3.72 -35.65
C ASN A 228 -11.56 -2.31 -36.24
N ILE A 229 -10.77 -1.44 -35.62
CA ILE A 229 -10.54 -0.10 -36.17
C ILE A 229 -9.71 -0.17 -37.46
N LYS A 230 -10.14 0.59 -38.48
CA LYS A 230 -9.48 0.65 -39.79
C LYS A 230 -8.40 1.73 -39.80
N PRO A 231 -7.30 1.56 -40.59
CA PRO A 231 -6.23 2.56 -40.65
C PRO A 231 -6.71 3.98 -40.99
N LYS A 232 -7.67 4.07 -41.93
CA LYS A 232 -8.24 5.35 -42.39
C LYS A 232 -8.97 6.13 -41.28
N ASP A 233 -9.52 5.43 -40.30
CA ASP A 233 -10.25 6.03 -39.17
C ASP A 233 -9.31 6.26 -37.98
N TYR A 234 -8.30 5.41 -37.82
CA TYR A 234 -7.33 5.49 -36.73
C TYR A 234 -6.33 6.65 -36.88
N LEU A 235 -5.82 6.89 -38.09
CA LEU A 235 -4.80 7.93 -38.33
C LEU A 235 -5.27 9.36 -38.02
N PRO A 236 -6.47 9.80 -38.46
CA PRO A 236 -7.01 11.10 -38.08
C PRO A 236 -7.30 11.16 -36.58
N LEU A 237 -7.83 10.07 -36.00
CA LEU A 237 -8.17 9.99 -34.58
C LEU A 237 -6.95 10.20 -33.67
N ILE A 238 -5.84 9.49 -33.92
CA ILE A 238 -4.65 9.65 -33.07
C ILE A 238 -4.09 11.07 -33.16
N THR A 239 -4.13 11.69 -34.34
CA THR A 239 -3.66 13.07 -34.54
C THR A 239 -4.53 14.02 -33.71
N ASN A 240 -5.85 13.92 -33.86
CA ASN A 240 -6.80 14.73 -33.09
C ASN A 240 -6.64 14.54 -31.57
N VAL A 241 -6.50 13.29 -31.10
CA VAL A 241 -6.36 12.99 -29.68
C VAL A 241 -5.06 13.53 -29.10
N LEU A 242 -3.95 13.43 -29.84
CA LEU A 242 -2.65 13.95 -29.38
C LEU A 242 -2.59 15.48 -29.41
N ASP A 243 -3.30 16.12 -30.35
CA ASP A 243 -3.35 17.58 -30.43
C ASP A 243 -4.15 18.23 -29.30
N HIS A 244 -5.19 17.55 -28.83
CA HIS A 244 -6.02 18.00 -27.71
C HIS A 244 -5.60 17.41 -26.36
N ALA A 245 -4.55 16.58 -26.32
CA ALA A 245 -4.04 16.04 -25.08
C ALA A 245 -3.42 17.16 -24.22
N SER A 246 -3.62 17.08 -22.91
CA SER A 246 -2.97 18.00 -21.97
C SER A 246 -1.45 17.93 -22.12
N VAL A 247 -0.79 19.10 -22.10
CA VAL A 247 0.68 19.27 -22.10
C VAL A 247 1.36 18.44 -21.00
N LYS A 248 0.68 18.20 -19.87
CA LYS A 248 1.18 17.34 -18.77
C LYS A 248 1.20 15.85 -19.13
N VAL A 249 0.31 15.42 -20.03
CA VAL A 249 0.17 14.03 -20.45
C VAL A 249 1.03 13.74 -21.67
N VAL A 250 1.02 14.66 -22.66
CA VAL A 250 1.80 14.60 -23.90
C VAL A 250 2.56 15.92 -24.03
N PRO A 251 3.86 15.95 -23.70
CA PRO A 251 4.68 17.13 -23.94
C PRO A 251 4.70 17.48 -25.45
N PRO A 252 4.58 18.76 -25.83
CA PRO A 252 4.54 19.17 -27.24
C PRO A 252 5.74 18.66 -28.05
N LYS A 253 6.93 18.61 -27.43
CA LYS A 253 8.17 18.10 -28.04
C LYS A 253 8.19 16.58 -28.23
N GLU A 254 7.29 15.85 -27.58
CA GLU A 254 7.22 14.39 -27.64
C GLU A 254 6.03 13.89 -28.48
N LYS A 255 5.22 14.77 -29.10
CA LYS A 255 4.03 14.36 -29.87
C LYS A 255 4.33 13.28 -30.91
N ASP A 256 5.41 13.43 -31.66
CA ASP A 256 5.81 12.45 -32.68
C ASP A 256 6.20 11.09 -32.09
N LEU A 257 6.84 11.08 -30.91
CA LEU A 257 7.14 9.85 -30.18
C LEU A 257 5.86 9.11 -29.77
N TYR A 258 4.85 9.84 -29.27
CA TYR A 258 3.56 9.25 -28.90
C TYR A 258 2.82 8.72 -30.13
N LYS A 259 2.82 9.47 -31.23
CA LYS A 259 2.21 9.04 -32.49
C LYS A 259 2.89 7.78 -33.03
N LYS A 260 4.23 7.74 -33.08
CA LYS A 260 5.00 6.58 -33.49
C LYS A 260 4.70 5.36 -32.62
N SER A 261 4.67 5.54 -31.30
CA SER A 261 4.35 4.45 -30.36
C SER A 261 2.93 3.89 -30.58
N LEU A 262 1.93 4.75 -30.81
CA LEU A 262 0.56 4.30 -31.07
C LEU A 262 0.43 3.52 -32.37
N LEU A 263 1.14 3.96 -33.43
CA LEU A 263 1.19 3.23 -34.70
C LEU A 263 1.90 1.88 -34.55
N GLU A 264 2.97 1.80 -33.76
CA GLU A 264 3.66 0.55 -33.45
C GLU A 264 2.74 -0.41 -32.69
N ILE A 265 2.04 0.06 -31.65
CA ILE A 265 1.07 -0.74 -30.91
C ILE A 265 -0.04 -1.23 -31.86
N TYR A 266 -0.61 -0.35 -32.68
CA TYR A 266 -1.60 -0.72 -33.68
C TYR A 266 -1.10 -1.82 -34.62
N SER A 267 0.14 -1.71 -35.13
CA SER A 267 0.75 -2.71 -36.00
C SER A 267 0.94 -4.06 -35.28
N LYS A 268 1.50 -4.05 -34.06
CA LYS A 268 1.67 -5.26 -33.25
C LYS A 268 0.34 -5.96 -33.00
N MET A 269 -0.68 -5.18 -32.65
CA MET A 269 -2.02 -5.68 -32.39
C MET A 269 -2.73 -6.26 -33.62
N LYS A 270 -2.25 -6.01 -34.85
CA LYS A 270 -2.79 -6.63 -36.08
C LYS A 270 -2.09 -7.95 -36.45
N MET A 271 -0.93 -8.24 -35.85
CA MET A 271 -0.14 -9.45 -36.13
C MET A 271 -0.29 -10.43 -34.97
N LYS A 272 -0.90 -11.60 -35.19
CA LYS A 272 -1.26 -12.55 -34.12
C LYS A 272 -0.13 -12.82 -33.10
N ASN A 273 1.07 -13.14 -33.58
CA ASN A 273 2.20 -13.44 -32.70
C ASN A 273 2.69 -12.22 -31.88
N GLU A 274 2.58 -11.01 -32.43
CA GLU A 274 2.99 -9.78 -31.74
C GLU A 274 1.89 -9.26 -30.81
N GLU A 275 0.62 -9.48 -31.16
CA GLU A 275 -0.53 -9.26 -30.29
C GLU A 275 -0.38 -10.09 -29.01
N ASP A 276 -0.15 -11.40 -29.14
CA ASP A 276 -0.03 -12.31 -28.00
C ASP A 276 1.15 -11.88 -27.09
N LYS A 277 2.32 -11.54 -27.67
CA LYS A 277 3.46 -11.03 -26.89
C LYS A 277 3.15 -9.73 -26.15
N PHE A 278 2.47 -8.79 -26.80
CA PHE A 278 2.11 -7.51 -26.18
C PHE A 278 1.14 -7.69 -25.01
N MET A 279 0.13 -8.54 -25.19
CA MET A 279 -0.83 -8.85 -24.13
C MET A 279 -0.19 -9.61 -22.96
N GLU A 280 0.67 -10.58 -23.25
CA GLU A 280 1.38 -11.34 -22.22
C GLU A 280 2.36 -10.47 -21.42
N LEU A 281 3.02 -9.49 -22.04
CA LEU A 281 3.82 -8.50 -21.31
C LEU A 281 2.98 -7.79 -20.24
N ILE A 282 1.82 -7.25 -20.63
CA ILE A 282 0.93 -6.54 -19.70
C ILE A 282 0.45 -7.48 -18.60
N LYS A 283 -0.01 -8.69 -18.96
CA LYS A 283 -0.48 -9.68 -17.97
C LYS A 283 0.61 -10.04 -16.97
N LYS A 284 1.82 -10.33 -17.44
CA LYS A 284 2.95 -10.71 -16.57
C LYS A 284 3.31 -9.57 -15.62
N THR A 285 3.45 -8.35 -16.12
CA THR A 285 3.73 -7.18 -15.28
C THR A 285 2.64 -6.95 -14.24
N MET A 286 1.37 -7.08 -14.63
CA MET A 286 0.26 -6.94 -13.67
C MET A 286 0.18 -8.08 -12.67
N PHE A 287 0.50 -9.31 -13.07
CA PHE A 287 0.52 -10.48 -12.20
C PHE A 287 1.60 -10.34 -11.12
N GLU A 288 2.81 -9.93 -11.49
CA GLU A 288 3.88 -9.62 -10.54
C GLU A 288 3.43 -8.52 -9.56
N GLU A 289 2.80 -7.48 -10.09
CA GLU A 289 2.32 -6.35 -9.31
C GLU A 289 1.12 -6.71 -8.40
N ILE A 290 0.34 -7.75 -8.72
CA ILE A 290 -0.68 -8.31 -7.82
C ILE A 290 -0.04 -9.22 -6.76
N LYS A 291 1.02 -9.95 -7.10
CA LYS A 291 1.73 -10.84 -6.14
C LYS A 291 2.30 -10.06 -4.97
N TYR A 292 2.83 -8.86 -5.23
CA TYR A 292 3.51 -8.04 -4.22
C TYR A 292 2.58 -7.06 -3.49
N ASN A 293 1.30 -7.02 -3.82
CA ASN A 293 0.33 -6.11 -3.20
C ASN A 293 -0.96 -6.85 -2.78
N GLY A 294 -1.73 -6.26 -1.87
CA GLY A 294 -2.94 -6.88 -1.33
C GLY A 294 -2.75 -7.49 0.06
N VAL A 295 -3.73 -8.28 0.51
CA VAL A 295 -3.87 -8.62 1.94
C VAL A 295 -2.66 -9.36 2.53
N GLY A 296 -2.04 -10.28 1.78
CA GLY A 296 -0.87 -11.04 2.25
C GLY A 296 0.36 -10.14 2.47
N PRO A 297 0.85 -9.45 1.42
CA PRO A 297 1.94 -8.47 1.55
C PRO A 297 1.65 -7.37 2.57
N GLU A 298 0.42 -6.82 2.61
CA GLU A 298 0.06 -5.80 3.60
C GLU A 298 0.07 -6.33 5.05
N SER A 299 -0.34 -7.58 5.25
CA SER A 299 -0.26 -8.25 6.56
C SER A 299 1.18 -8.36 7.05
N ASN A 300 2.08 -8.71 6.15
CA ASN A 300 3.51 -8.80 6.41
C ASN A 300 4.09 -7.49 6.92
N ILE A 301 3.91 -6.44 6.11
CA ILE A 301 4.51 -5.16 6.43
C ILE A 301 3.88 -4.55 7.68
N THR A 302 2.56 -4.67 7.85
CA THR A 302 1.86 -4.21 9.05
C THR A 302 2.45 -4.84 10.31
N GLN A 303 2.59 -6.16 10.34
CA GLN A 303 3.16 -6.85 11.51
C GLN A 303 4.62 -6.47 11.76
N PHE A 304 5.41 -6.37 10.70
CA PHE A 304 6.80 -5.93 10.82
C PHE A 304 6.91 -4.54 11.44
N ILE A 305 6.13 -3.59 10.94
CA ILE A 305 6.11 -2.20 11.43
C ILE A 305 5.61 -2.14 12.88
N LYS A 306 4.49 -2.80 13.20
CA LYS A 306 3.94 -2.84 14.57
C LYS A 306 4.94 -3.38 15.60
N ARG A 307 5.70 -4.43 15.23
CA ARG A 307 6.73 -5.01 16.11
C ARG A 307 7.98 -4.13 16.20
N SER A 308 8.33 -3.46 15.11
CA SER A 308 9.56 -2.68 15.01
C SER A 308 9.41 -1.24 15.51
N ALA A 309 8.19 -0.72 15.62
CA ALA A 309 7.92 0.64 16.08
C ALA A 309 8.49 0.90 17.50
N GLY A 310 8.41 -0.10 18.39
CA GLY A 310 8.86 0.03 19.78
C GLY A 310 7.96 0.93 20.64
N HIS A 311 6.80 1.32 20.12
CA HIS A 311 5.76 2.09 20.82
C HIS A 311 4.38 1.70 20.26
N PRO A 312 3.27 1.98 20.99
CA PRO A 312 1.93 1.76 20.48
C PRO A 312 1.67 2.53 19.17
N MET A 313 0.91 1.92 18.26
CA MET A 313 0.57 2.53 16.97
C MET A 313 -0.32 3.77 17.10
N ALA A 314 -1.18 3.82 18.11
CA ALA A 314 -2.02 4.98 18.41
C ALA A 314 -1.21 6.28 18.65
N ALA A 315 0.06 6.18 19.02
CA ALA A 315 0.96 7.33 19.20
C ALA A 315 1.83 7.61 17.95
N SER A 316 1.79 6.72 16.96
CA SER A 316 2.64 6.74 15.76
C SER A 316 2.06 7.58 14.63
N ASP A 317 2.86 7.91 13.63
CA ASP A 317 2.46 8.51 12.36
C ASP A 317 1.88 7.50 11.35
N TYR A 318 1.59 6.27 11.76
CA TYR A 318 0.87 5.28 10.97
C TYR A 318 -0.43 4.88 11.67
N ILE A 319 -1.48 4.66 10.87
CA ILE A 319 -2.75 4.17 11.39
C ILE A 319 -2.60 2.74 11.93
N ASP A 320 -3.32 2.39 12.99
CA ASP A 320 -3.30 1.02 13.50
C ASP A 320 -4.19 0.13 12.64
N ILE A 321 -3.59 -0.87 11.98
CA ILE A 321 -4.34 -1.97 11.36
C ILE A 321 -4.42 -3.10 12.40
N PHE A 322 -5.63 -3.27 12.94
CA PHE A 322 -5.89 -4.19 14.04
C PHE A 322 -5.85 -5.64 13.57
N TYR A 323 -6.61 -5.93 12.52
CA TYR A 323 -6.92 -7.27 12.05
C TYR A 323 -6.82 -7.37 10.53
N LEU A 324 -6.23 -8.46 10.03
CA LEU A 324 -6.18 -8.82 8.62
C LEU A 324 -6.47 -10.32 8.47
N ASN A 325 -7.30 -10.68 7.50
CA ASN A 325 -7.65 -12.04 7.14
C ASN A 325 -7.26 -12.31 5.68
N THR A 326 -6.21 -13.09 5.48
CA THR A 326 -5.67 -13.40 4.15
C THR A 326 -6.51 -14.43 3.40
N LEU A 327 -7.33 -15.24 4.08
CA LEU A 327 -8.22 -16.21 3.43
C LEU A 327 -9.47 -15.53 2.89
N HIS A 328 -10.05 -14.62 3.69
CA HIS A 328 -11.29 -13.93 3.34
C HIS A 328 -11.07 -12.54 2.75
N ASN A 329 -9.81 -12.11 2.55
CA ASN A 329 -9.46 -10.81 1.97
C ASN A 329 -10.12 -9.62 2.68
N VAL A 330 -10.15 -9.65 4.02
CA VAL A 330 -10.76 -8.59 4.84
C VAL A 330 -9.78 -8.06 5.87
N GLY A 331 -9.88 -6.78 6.21
CA GLY A 331 -9.13 -6.17 7.30
C GLY A 331 -9.95 -5.16 8.07
N LEU A 332 -9.46 -4.79 9.25
CA LEU A 332 -10.04 -3.75 10.08
C LEU A 332 -8.93 -2.87 10.62
N SER A 333 -9.01 -1.57 10.33
CA SER A 333 -8.09 -0.55 10.85
C SER A 333 -8.81 0.53 11.62
N GLU A 334 -8.06 1.34 12.35
CA GLU A 334 -8.55 2.59 12.92
C GLU A 334 -8.89 3.57 11.78
N TYR A 335 -9.91 4.41 11.98
CA TYR A 335 -10.17 5.56 11.10
C TYR A 335 -9.24 6.72 11.47
N SER A 336 -8.70 7.46 10.51
CA SER A 336 -7.85 8.61 10.83
C SER A 336 -8.67 9.89 10.84
N ASP A 337 -8.85 10.49 12.02
CA ASP A 337 -9.48 11.79 12.19
C ASP A 337 -8.91 12.55 13.41
N LYS A 338 -9.50 13.71 13.71
CA LYS A 338 -9.09 14.61 14.80
C LYS A 338 -9.43 14.09 16.20
N ALA A 339 -10.26 13.05 16.32
CA ALA A 339 -10.57 12.45 17.61
C ALA A 339 -9.43 11.55 18.12
N LEU A 340 -8.52 11.11 17.23
CA LEU A 340 -7.32 10.39 17.63
C LEU A 340 -6.33 11.29 18.39
N PRO A 341 -5.55 10.72 19.35
CA PRO A 341 -4.49 11.45 20.01
C PRO A 341 -3.48 12.01 18.98
N PRO A 342 -2.83 13.16 19.24
CA PRO A 342 -1.81 13.69 18.34
C PRO A 342 -0.64 12.71 18.11
N VAL A 343 -0.06 12.74 16.90
CA VAL A 343 1.19 12.03 16.59
C VAL A 343 2.28 12.50 17.57
N SER A 344 2.85 11.59 18.34
CA SER A 344 3.97 11.89 19.24
C SER A 344 5.23 11.08 18.93
N LYS A 345 5.11 10.04 18.10
CA LYS A 345 6.21 9.20 17.63
C LYS A 345 6.12 9.02 16.12
N ARG A 346 7.28 8.95 15.47
CA ARG A 346 7.37 8.70 14.03
C ARG A 346 8.09 7.40 13.75
N ILE A 347 7.52 6.59 12.86
CA ILE A 347 8.10 5.33 12.42
C ILE A 347 9.13 5.62 11.34
N ASN A 348 10.37 5.32 11.67
CA ASN A 348 11.46 5.48 10.73
C ASN A 348 11.67 4.21 9.89
N LEU A 349 11.04 4.16 8.72
CA LEU A 349 11.20 3.07 7.75
C LEU A 349 12.65 2.86 7.31
N HIS A 350 13.44 3.93 7.19
CA HIS A 350 14.82 3.83 6.69
C HIS A 350 15.76 3.05 7.62
N LYS A 351 15.50 3.05 8.95
CA LYS A 351 16.23 2.18 9.90
C LYS A 351 16.07 0.70 9.55
N TYR A 352 14.99 0.35 8.86
CA TYR A 352 14.66 -1.00 8.44
C TYR A 352 15.01 -1.28 6.98
N GLY A 353 15.68 -0.34 6.28
CA GLY A 353 15.95 -0.48 4.85
C GLY A 353 14.67 -0.35 3.99
N LEU A 354 13.65 0.34 4.51
CA LEU A 354 12.37 0.55 3.84
C LEU A 354 12.17 2.03 3.53
N PHE A 355 11.31 2.33 2.57
CA PHE A 355 10.77 3.67 2.31
C PHE A 355 9.31 3.57 1.88
N HIS A 356 8.60 4.69 1.88
CA HIS A 356 7.22 4.74 1.39
C HIS A 356 7.15 5.56 0.11
N ASP A 357 6.93 4.91 -1.03
CA ASP A 357 6.92 5.58 -2.34
C ASP A 357 5.66 6.43 -2.55
N ASP A 358 4.51 5.98 -2.05
CA ASP A 358 3.28 6.75 -2.17
C ASP A 358 3.34 8.07 -1.39
N LEU A 359 4.06 8.20 -0.28
CA LEU A 359 4.16 9.49 0.41
C LEU A 359 4.91 10.55 -0.42
N ILE A 360 5.72 10.12 -1.38
CA ILE A 360 6.41 11.00 -2.34
C ILE A 360 5.48 11.40 -3.48
N THR A 361 4.63 10.47 -3.93
CA THR A 361 3.87 10.60 -5.19
C THR A 361 2.37 10.85 -5.00
N ASN A 362 1.85 10.62 -3.80
CA ASN A 362 0.44 10.65 -3.41
C ASN A 362 0.28 11.08 -1.94
N LYS A 363 0.31 12.40 -1.69
CA LYS A 363 0.15 12.98 -0.35
C LYS A 363 -1.21 12.65 0.31
N ASN A 364 -2.20 12.18 -0.44
CA ASN A 364 -3.51 11.82 0.10
C ASN A 364 -3.48 10.56 0.99
N ASN A 365 -2.37 9.81 0.96
CA ASN A 365 -2.17 8.69 1.88
C ASN A 365 -1.82 9.14 3.31
N GLU A 366 -1.70 10.45 3.57
CA GLU A 366 -1.57 11.04 4.89
C GLU A 366 -2.84 11.83 5.27
N VAL A 367 -3.51 11.42 6.34
CA VAL A 367 -4.71 12.06 6.87
C VAL A 367 -4.50 12.37 8.34
N GLU A 368 -4.67 13.64 8.74
CA GLU A 368 -4.44 14.12 10.11
C GLU A 368 -3.05 13.70 10.67
N GLY A 369 -2.02 13.77 9.83
CA GLY A 369 -0.64 13.44 10.18
C GLY A 369 -0.36 11.93 10.30
N ARG A 370 -1.27 11.08 9.81
CA ARG A 370 -1.15 9.62 9.84
C ARG A 370 -1.18 9.03 8.44
N VAL A 371 -0.25 8.13 8.20
CA VAL A 371 -0.22 7.27 7.02
C VAL A 371 -1.31 6.21 7.15
N ILE A 372 -2.28 6.22 6.24
CA ILE A 372 -3.45 5.32 6.28
C ILE A 372 -3.31 4.05 5.44
N ASP A 373 -2.29 3.99 4.59
CA ASP A 373 -2.02 2.86 3.71
C ASP A 373 -0.58 2.37 3.87
N TYR A 374 -0.39 1.06 3.96
CA TYR A 374 0.93 0.44 4.11
C TYR A 374 1.44 -0.14 2.78
N GLY A 375 0.61 -0.17 1.72
CA GLY A 375 0.93 -0.81 0.44
C GLY A 375 2.14 -0.21 -0.28
N GLY A 376 2.38 1.09 -0.14
CA GLY A 376 3.53 1.76 -0.75
C GLY A 376 4.85 1.61 0.02
N ILE A 377 4.87 0.83 1.11
CA ILE A 377 6.12 0.57 1.81
C ILE A 377 6.94 -0.45 1.04
N LYS A 378 8.08 -0.03 0.52
CA LYS A 378 8.95 -0.83 -0.34
C LYS A 378 10.35 -0.94 0.26
N PRO A 379 11.08 -2.04 -0.02
CA PRO A 379 12.51 -2.10 0.22
C PRO A 379 13.21 -0.97 -0.52
N LEU A 380 14.21 -0.39 0.11
CA LEU A 380 15.07 0.64 -0.49
C LEU A 380 15.97 -0.02 -1.55
N THR A 381 15.41 -0.27 -2.74
CA THR A 381 16.12 -0.86 -3.88
C THR A 381 17.23 0.06 -4.34
N GLY A 382 18.45 -0.48 -4.48
CA GLY A 382 19.68 0.28 -4.76
C GLY A 382 20.54 0.60 -3.54
N MET A 383 20.18 0.09 -2.35
CA MET A 383 20.96 0.28 -1.10
C MET A 383 21.19 -1.05 -0.35
N HIS A 384 21.42 -2.16 -1.07
CA HIS A 384 21.87 -3.43 -0.47
C HIS A 384 23.11 -3.20 0.41
N GLU A 385 24.02 -2.35 -0.06
CA GLU A 385 25.25 -1.99 0.64
C GLU A 385 24.96 -1.28 1.99
N LEU A 386 23.94 -0.41 2.08
CA LEU A 386 23.52 0.15 3.38
C LEU A 386 22.80 -0.89 4.25
N SER A 387 22.08 -1.78 3.61
CA SER A 387 21.22 -2.74 4.29
C SER A 387 22.03 -3.85 4.98
N ASP A 388 23.24 -4.15 4.48
CA ASP A 388 24.21 -5.01 5.16
C ASP A 388 25.14 -4.24 6.09
N ASN A 389 25.28 -2.94 5.88
CA ASN A 389 26.19 -2.09 6.63
C ASN A 389 25.43 -1.24 7.66
N ARG A 390 25.31 -1.76 8.88
CA ARG A 390 24.63 -1.09 10.01
C ARG A 390 25.17 0.33 10.26
N ILE A 391 26.46 0.55 10.05
CA ILE A 391 27.11 1.84 10.27
C ILE A 391 26.74 2.81 9.15
N ALA A 392 26.88 2.41 7.89
CA ALA A 392 26.49 3.23 6.74
C ALA A 392 25.01 3.65 6.83
N ARG A 393 24.11 2.70 7.12
CA ARG A 393 22.68 2.99 7.33
C ARG A 393 22.41 3.96 8.47
N ARG A 394 23.18 3.91 9.57
CA ARG A 394 23.05 4.88 10.67
C ARG A 394 23.34 6.30 10.19
N TYR A 395 24.37 6.50 9.38
CA TYR A 395 24.75 7.83 8.89
C TYR A 395 23.82 8.33 7.78
N TYR A 396 23.43 7.45 6.85
CA TYR A 396 22.38 7.73 5.87
C TYR A 396 21.09 8.20 6.57
N HIS A 397 20.72 7.51 7.64
CA HIS A 397 19.55 7.86 8.44
C HIS A 397 19.67 9.23 9.11
N LYS A 398 20.84 9.59 9.66
CA LYS A 398 21.04 10.93 10.23
C LYS A 398 20.83 12.02 9.18
N ILE A 399 21.25 11.79 7.94
CA ILE A 399 20.98 12.70 6.81
C ILE A 399 19.47 12.76 6.51
N SER A 400 18.78 11.60 6.49
CA SER A 400 17.35 11.52 6.18
C SER A 400 16.44 12.17 7.24
N GLN A 401 16.84 12.18 8.52
CA GLN A 401 16.08 12.78 9.62
C GLN A 401 16.10 14.30 9.63
N ILE A 402 17.02 14.92 8.91
CA ILE A 402 17.05 16.37 8.79
C ILE A 402 15.80 16.76 8.02
N TYR A 403 14.86 17.35 8.75
CA TYR A 403 13.56 17.81 8.27
C TYR A 403 13.13 19.02 9.09
N TYR A 404 12.82 20.09 8.38
CA TYR A 404 12.21 21.31 8.89
C TYR A 404 10.88 21.54 8.16
N LYS A 405 10.01 22.39 8.71
CA LYS A 405 8.73 22.73 8.07
C LYS A 405 8.92 23.32 6.68
N ASP A 406 10.05 23.97 6.43
CA ASP A 406 10.40 24.52 5.14
C ASP A 406 11.45 23.65 4.41
N GLU A 407 11.19 23.44 3.12
CA GLU A 407 12.01 22.57 2.26
C GLU A 407 13.42 23.16 2.04
N LYS A 408 13.54 24.49 1.97
CA LYS A 408 14.82 25.17 1.71
C LYS A 408 15.82 24.96 2.84
N THR A 409 15.38 25.09 4.09
CA THR A 409 16.18 24.82 5.30
C THR A 409 16.46 23.35 5.42
N THR A 410 15.48 22.47 5.13
CA THR A 410 15.70 21.02 5.08
C THR A 410 16.88 20.67 4.16
N GLN A 411 16.89 21.18 2.94
CA GLN A 411 17.98 20.93 1.98
C GLN A 411 19.31 21.54 2.42
N LYS A 412 19.32 22.78 2.93
CA LYS A 412 20.54 23.45 3.42
C LYS A 412 21.19 22.70 4.59
N GLU A 413 20.40 22.27 5.57
CA GLU A 413 20.91 21.53 6.72
C GLU A 413 21.37 20.12 6.33
N ARG A 414 20.71 19.48 5.36
CA ARG A 414 21.19 18.21 4.77
C ARG A 414 22.57 18.39 4.12
N VAL A 415 22.73 19.41 3.28
CA VAL A 415 24.02 19.74 2.63
C VAL A 415 25.11 20.00 3.67
N LYS A 416 24.81 20.81 4.69
CA LYS A 416 25.76 21.12 5.77
C LYS A 416 26.22 19.87 6.52
N TYR A 417 25.26 19.04 6.93
CA TYR A 417 25.55 17.79 7.63
C TYR A 417 26.33 16.81 6.76
N TRP A 418 25.93 16.69 5.48
CA TRP A 418 26.60 15.85 4.48
C TRP A 418 28.05 16.28 4.28
N ASN A 419 28.32 17.58 4.07
CA ASN A 419 29.68 18.11 3.85
C ASN A 419 30.58 17.89 5.07
N ASN A 420 30.06 18.12 6.28
CA ASN A 420 30.81 17.88 7.51
C ASN A 420 31.23 16.42 7.65
N LEU A 421 30.33 15.48 7.35
CA LEU A 421 30.64 14.05 7.36
C LEU A 421 31.61 13.67 6.24
N TYR A 422 31.44 14.22 5.03
CA TYR A 422 32.30 13.93 3.89
C TYR A 422 33.74 14.36 4.15
N ASN A 423 33.94 15.60 4.60
CA ASN A 423 35.27 16.11 4.90
C ASN A 423 35.99 15.31 6.00
N ALA A 424 35.25 14.88 7.03
CA ALA A 424 35.78 14.04 8.11
C ALA A 424 36.07 12.60 7.65
N ALA A 425 35.24 12.03 6.77
CA ALA A 425 35.43 10.68 6.26
C ALA A 425 36.56 10.60 5.21
N MET A 426 36.67 11.60 4.32
CA MET A 426 37.73 11.67 3.30
C MET A 426 39.14 11.80 3.89
N SER A 427 39.28 12.54 4.99
CA SER A 427 40.55 12.64 5.73
C SER A 427 40.87 11.41 6.58
N ALA A 428 40.01 10.37 6.53
CA ALA A 428 40.07 9.18 7.39
C ALA A 428 40.13 9.51 8.90
N SER A 429 39.68 10.71 9.32
CA SER A 429 39.84 11.23 10.68
C SER A 429 38.82 10.66 11.67
N ILE A 430 37.92 9.79 11.21
CA ILE A 430 36.88 9.16 12.02
C ILE A 430 36.79 7.64 11.78
N PRO A 431 36.46 6.83 12.82
CA PRO A 431 36.23 5.41 12.66
C PRO A 431 35.14 5.11 11.64
N ASN A 432 35.29 4.01 10.90
CA ASN A 432 34.34 3.55 9.88
C ASN A 432 34.14 4.50 8.69
N HIS A 433 35.17 5.28 8.35
CA HIS A 433 35.13 6.26 7.26
C HIS A 433 34.62 5.68 5.92
N LYS A 434 34.98 4.45 5.56
CA LYS A 434 34.49 3.78 4.33
C LYS A 434 32.97 3.57 4.35
N ASP A 435 32.42 3.17 5.49
CA ASP A 435 30.97 2.98 5.68
C ASP A 435 30.24 4.32 5.65
N ILE A 436 30.88 5.39 6.13
CA ILE A 436 30.35 6.75 6.09
C ILE A 436 30.35 7.29 4.66
N LEU A 437 31.41 7.06 3.88
CA LEU A 437 31.46 7.44 2.46
C LEU A 437 30.37 6.75 1.66
N LEU A 438 30.15 5.45 1.90
CA LEU A 438 29.01 4.72 1.31
C LEU A 438 27.66 5.36 1.70
N ALA A 439 27.49 5.75 2.97
CA ALA A 439 26.27 6.44 3.42
C ALA A 439 26.05 7.78 2.71
N LEU A 440 27.14 8.51 2.44
CA LEU A 440 27.12 9.83 1.80
C LEU A 440 26.81 9.70 0.31
N GLU A 441 27.41 8.74 -0.39
CA GLU A 441 27.11 8.41 -1.79
C GLU A 441 25.61 8.18 -1.97
N LYS A 442 25.02 7.31 -1.14
CA LYS A 442 23.58 7.03 -1.18
C LYS A 442 22.74 8.19 -0.67
N GLY A 443 23.21 8.90 0.35
CA GLY A 443 22.56 10.08 0.95
C GLY A 443 22.41 11.26 -0.01
N LYS A 444 23.24 11.34 -1.06
CA LYS A 444 23.16 12.36 -2.11
C LYS A 444 21.79 12.39 -2.80
N ASN A 445 21.12 11.25 -2.93
CA ASN A 445 19.77 11.14 -3.50
C ASN A 445 18.68 11.81 -2.65
N LEU A 446 18.96 12.08 -1.36
CA LEU A 446 18.05 12.83 -0.48
C LEU A 446 18.20 14.35 -0.61
N ILE A 447 19.23 14.80 -1.34
CA ILE A 447 19.53 16.19 -1.62
C ILE A 447 19.07 16.47 -3.05
N LYS A 448 18.25 17.52 -3.25
CA LYS A 448 17.76 17.84 -4.59
C LYS A 448 18.93 18.22 -5.52
N PRO A 449 18.88 17.86 -6.82
CA PRO A 449 19.97 18.13 -7.77
C PRO A 449 20.40 19.60 -7.81
N GLU A 450 19.45 20.53 -7.65
CA GLU A 450 19.73 21.96 -7.61
C GLU A 450 20.67 22.39 -6.47
N TYR A 451 20.85 21.60 -5.41
CA TYR A 451 21.79 21.85 -4.31
C TYR A 451 23.09 21.05 -4.42
N TRP A 452 23.24 20.16 -5.42
CA TRP A 452 24.43 19.31 -5.54
C TRP A 452 25.72 20.10 -5.75
N HIS A 453 25.65 21.26 -6.40
CA HIS A 453 26.78 22.19 -6.57
C HIS A 453 27.37 22.68 -5.23
N LEU A 454 26.67 22.49 -4.11
CA LEU A 454 27.15 22.85 -2.78
C LEU A 454 27.91 21.72 -2.07
N LEU A 455 27.89 20.51 -2.61
CA LEU A 455 28.48 19.32 -2.01
C LEU A 455 30.01 19.29 -2.17
N SER A 456 30.72 18.91 -1.11
CA SER A 456 32.18 18.89 -1.06
C SER A 456 32.82 17.93 -2.09
N ASP A 457 32.17 16.81 -2.43
CA ASP A 457 32.68 15.85 -3.43
C ASP A 457 32.71 16.45 -4.84
N ILE A 458 31.68 17.21 -5.19
CA ILE A 458 31.56 17.90 -6.47
C ILE A 458 32.55 19.07 -6.52
N LYS A 459 32.70 19.82 -5.42
CA LYS A 459 33.67 20.91 -5.31
C LYS A 459 35.13 20.45 -5.37
N ALA A 460 35.41 19.18 -5.07
CA ALA A 460 36.74 18.60 -5.15
C ALA A 460 37.05 17.98 -6.53
N ALA A 461 36.04 17.82 -7.39
CA ALA A 461 36.17 17.27 -8.74
C ALA A 461 36.33 18.35 -9.83
N PHE A 462 36.26 19.62 -9.44
CA PHE A 462 36.58 20.82 -10.22
C PHE A 462 37.64 21.61 -9.46
#